data_AF-A0A7V9AHG3-F1
#
_entry.id   AF-A0A7V9AHG3-F1
#
_cell.length_a   1.000
_cell.length_b   1.000
_cell.length_c   1.000
_cell.angle_alpha   90.00
_cell.angle_beta   90.00
_cell.angle_gamma   90.00
#
_symmetry.space_group_name_H-M   'P 1'
#
loop_
_entity.id
_entity.type
_entity.pdbx_description
1 polymer ?
#
loop_
_entity_poly.entity_id
_entity_poly.type
_entity_poly.pdbx_seq_one_letter_code
_entity_poly.pdbx_strand_id
1 'polypeptide(L)'
;MGAGAANGYTVAAFLAYLLLVVGIGVYATRFSSAGISEYFIGGRTMGRFVVALSAVVSGRSAWLLLGVTGLAYTRGASALWAVAGYTLVELLLFLYYAPRLRRLSGAYDCITLPDFFAERFGDPKGYLRGMLVLIILFFMVGYVSA
;
A
#
# COMPACT_ATOMS: atom_id res chain seq x y z
N MET A 1 15.32 1.09 -36.70
CA MET A 1 15.38 2.53 -37.06
C MET A 1 13.95 3.04 -37.11
N GLY A 2 13.49 3.97 -36.27
CA GLY A 2 14.13 4.71 -35.20
C GLY A 2 13.19 4.81 -33.99
N ALA A 3 13.78 5.06 -32.82
CA ALA A 3 13.01 5.45 -31.65
C ALA A 3 12.19 6.69 -32.03
N GLY A 4 10.86 6.56 -32.07
CA GLY A 4 10.00 7.72 -32.22
C GLY A 4 10.33 8.67 -31.08
N ALA A 5 10.96 9.80 -31.40
CA ALA A 5 11.27 10.82 -30.41
C ALA A 5 9.98 11.13 -29.65
N ALA A 6 10.03 11.06 -28.32
CA ALA A 6 8.87 11.36 -27.49
C ALA A 6 8.34 12.74 -27.89
N ASN A 7 7.07 12.79 -28.30
CA ASN A 7 6.42 14.02 -28.73
C ASN A 7 6.57 15.09 -27.63
N GLY A 8 6.84 16.35 -27.98
CA GLY A 8 7.10 17.42 -27.01
C GLY A 8 5.99 17.55 -25.95
N TYR A 9 4.74 17.29 -26.34
CA TYR A 9 3.60 17.24 -25.42
C TYR A 9 3.68 16.10 -24.39
N THR A 10 4.17 14.92 -24.80
CA THR A 10 4.34 13.77 -23.90
C THR A 10 5.40 14.04 -22.85
N VAL A 11 6.53 14.62 -23.27
CA VAL A 11 7.62 14.98 -22.35
C VAL A 11 7.17 16.09 -21.39
N ALA A 12 6.48 17.11 -21.89
CA ALA A 12 5.94 18.18 -21.07
C ALA A 12 4.93 17.66 -20.03
N ALA A 13 3.99 16.80 -20.42
CA ALA A 13 3.02 16.19 -19.51
C ALA A 13 3.69 15.33 -18.43
N PHE A 14 4.71 14.54 -18.82
CA PHE A 14 5.48 13.72 -17.89
C PHE A 14 6.26 14.56 -16.86
N LEU A 15 6.96 15.60 -17.32
CA LEU A 15 7.70 16.50 -16.43
C LEU A 15 6.75 17.28 -15.51
N ALA A 16 5.62 17.76 -16.02
CA ALA A 16 4.61 18.44 -15.21
C ALA A 16 4.06 17.53 -14.11
N TYR A 17 3.76 16.27 -14.43
CA TYR A 17 3.35 15.27 -13.45
C TYR A 17 4.41 15.02 -12.37
N LEU A 18 5.67 14.82 -12.77
CA LEU A 18 6.77 14.62 -11.82
C LEU A 18 6.94 15.82 -10.88
N LEU A 19 6.95 17.04 -11.43
CA LEU A 19 7.05 18.27 -10.64
C LEU A 19 5.89 18.42 -9.67
N LEU A 20 4.67 18.07 -10.09
CA LEU A 20 3.50 18.08 -9.22
C LEU A 20 3.65 17.10 -8.06
N VAL A 21 4.06 15.85 -8.32
CA VAL A 21 4.28 14.84 -7.28
C VAL A 21 5.38 15.26 -6.30
N VAL A 22 6.50 15.77 -6.81
CA VAL A 22 7.59 16.30 -5.98
C VAL A 22 7.12 17.50 -5.17
N GLY A 23 6.36 18.42 -5.78
CA GLY A 23 5.80 19.59 -5.11
C GLY A 23 4.88 19.21 -3.95
N ILE A 24 4.01 18.21 -4.15
CA ILE A 24 3.17 17.66 -3.07
C ILE A 24 4.05 17.03 -1.98
N GLY A 25 5.08 16.27 -2.34
CA GLY A 25 6.01 15.66 -1.38
C GLY A 25 6.72 16.70 -0.52
N VAL A 26 7.27 17.75 -1.14
CA VAL A 26 7.91 18.87 -0.43
C VAL A 26 6.91 19.60 0.46
N TYR A 27 5.69 19.84 -0.01
CA TYR A 27 4.65 20.46 0.80
C TYR A 27 4.27 19.60 2.01
N ALA A 28 4.17 18.28 1.83
CA ALA A 28 3.87 17.32 2.88
C ALA A 28 4.93 17.27 3.98
N THR A 29 6.20 17.59 3.69
CA THR A 29 7.26 17.64 4.71
C THR A 29 6.97 18.61 5.86
N ARG A 30 6.19 19.67 5.60
CA ARG A 30 5.77 20.64 6.64
C ARG A 30 4.85 20.05 7.71
N PHE A 31 4.29 18.87 7.45
CA PHE A 31 3.38 18.15 8.34
C PHE A 31 4.01 16.90 8.97
N SER A 32 5.29 16.62 8.71
CA SER A 32 5.96 15.36 9.10
C SER A 32 7.20 15.64 9.97
N SER A 33 7.07 16.51 10.97
CA SER A 33 8.21 17.14 11.64
C SER A 33 8.45 16.71 13.09
N ALA A 34 7.55 15.93 13.74
CA ALA A 34 7.65 15.70 15.18
C ALA A 34 7.88 14.25 15.65
N GLY A 35 7.89 13.21 14.80
CA GLY A 35 8.28 11.85 15.24
C GLY A 35 7.92 10.68 14.31
N ILE A 36 8.34 9.47 14.71
CA ILE A 36 8.17 8.19 13.97
C ILE A 36 6.69 7.90 13.71
N SER A 37 5.81 8.13 14.69
CA SER A 37 4.37 7.93 14.53
C SER A 37 3.74 8.93 13.53
N GLU A 38 4.25 10.17 13.51
CA GLU A 38 3.79 11.18 12.55
C GLU A 38 4.23 10.84 11.12
N TYR A 39 5.43 10.27 10.98
CA TYR A 39 5.95 9.80 9.70
C TYR A 39 5.23 8.56 9.16
N PHE A 40 5.05 7.51 9.97
CA PHE A 40 4.51 6.22 9.50
C PHE A 40 2.98 6.15 9.47
N ILE A 41 2.28 6.82 10.39
CA ILE A 41 0.82 6.75 10.49
C ILE A 41 0.14 8.12 10.41
N GLY A 42 0.87 9.18 10.03
CA GLY A 42 0.33 10.54 9.88
C GLY A 42 -0.24 11.08 11.19
N GLY A 43 0.31 10.67 12.33
CA GLY A 43 -0.17 11.06 13.67
C GLY A 43 -1.59 10.57 13.97
N ARG A 44 -2.12 9.61 13.19
CA ARG A 44 -3.51 9.13 13.24
C ARG A 44 -4.58 10.19 12.98
N THR A 45 -4.21 11.40 12.55
CA THR A 45 -5.12 12.53 12.28
C THR A 45 -5.80 12.46 10.91
N MET A 46 -5.26 11.63 10.00
CA MET A 46 -5.79 11.44 8.65
C MET A 46 -7.21 10.86 8.66
N GLY A 47 -8.09 11.45 7.85
CA GLY A 47 -9.48 11.02 7.70
C GLY A 47 -9.58 9.57 7.20
N ARG A 48 -10.59 8.83 7.69
CA ARG A 48 -10.77 7.38 7.40
C ARG A 48 -10.80 7.07 5.91
N PHE A 49 -11.44 7.93 5.10
CA PHE A 49 -11.53 7.78 3.65
C PHE A 49 -10.18 8.00 2.95
N VAL A 50 -9.38 8.96 3.41
CA VAL A 50 -8.06 9.26 2.83
C VAL A 50 -7.11 8.09 3.07
N VAL A 51 -7.10 7.56 4.30
CA VAL A 51 -6.32 6.37 4.65
C VAL A 51 -6.75 5.15 3.84
N ALA A 52 -8.06 4.96 3.66
CA ALA A 52 -8.60 3.85 2.87
C ALA A 52 -8.21 3.95 1.40
N LEU A 53 -8.39 5.13 0.80
CA LEU A 53 -8.05 5.35 -0.60
C LEU A 53 -6.56 5.17 -0.84
N SER A 54 -5.71 5.70 0.05
CA SER A 54 -4.25 5.53 -0.03
C SER A 54 -3.86 4.06 0.02
N ALA A 55 -4.41 3.29 0.96
CA ALA A 55 -4.14 1.86 1.08
C ALA A 55 -4.52 1.09 -0.20
N VAL A 56 -5.69 1.41 -0.77
CA VAL A 56 -6.15 0.78 -2.02
C VAL A 56 -5.25 1.16 -3.19
N VAL A 57 -4.94 2.44 -3.37
CA VAL A 57 -4.08 2.91 -4.49
C VAL A 57 -2.71 2.25 -4.43
N SER A 58 -2.12 2.09 -3.23
CA SER A 58 -0.84 1.39 -3.05
C SER A 58 -0.88 -0.07 -3.50
N GLY A 59 -1.96 -0.79 -3.23
CA GLY A 59 -2.12 -2.19 -3.63
C GLY A 59 -2.42 -2.41 -5.13
N ARG A 60 -2.85 -1.36 -5.84
CA ARG A 60 -3.43 -1.48 -7.20
C ARG A 60 -2.42 -1.29 -8.35
N SER A 61 -1.14 -1.03 -8.09
CA SER A 61 -0.15 -0.73 -9.15
C SER A 61 0.22 -1.95 -10.02
N ALA A 62 0.92 -2.94 -9.46
CA ALA A 62 1.44 -4.07 -10.22
C ALA A 62 0.34 -5.06 -10.66
N TRP A 63 -0.65 -5.28 -9.80
CA TRP A 63 -1.73 -6.25 -10.05
C TRP A 63 -2.61 -5.85 -11.24
N LEU A 64 -2.97 -4.58 -11.39
CA LEU A 64 -3.84 -4.15 -12.48
C LEU A 64 -3.13 -4.18 -13.83
N LEU A 65 -1.87 -3.73 -13.88
CA LEU A 65 -1.13 -3.58 -15.13
C LEU A 65 -0.60 -4.90 -15.69
N LEU A 66 -0.16 -5.83 -14.84
CA LEU A 66 0.42 -7.12 -15.27
C LEU A 66 -0.51 -8.29 -14.98
N GLY A 67 -1.11 -8.32 -13.79
CA GLY A 67 -1.98 -9.42 -13.36
C GLY A 67 -3.28 -9.46 -14.16
N VAL A 68 -4.09 -8.40 -14.06
CA VAL A 68 -5.43 -8.36 -14.67
C VAL A 68 -5.36 -8.36 -16.20
N THR A 69 -4.45 -7.61 -16.80
CA THR A 69 -4.28 -7.57 -18.27
C THR A 69 -3.80 -8.92 -18.82
N GLY A 70 -2.86 -9.59 -18.15
CA GLY A 70 -2.38 -10.93 -18.52
C GLY A 70 -3.46 -11.99 -18.36
N LEU A 71 -4.25 -11.91 -17.29
CA LEU A 71 -5.40 -12.79 -17.08
C LEU A 71 -6.48 -12.56 -18.15
N ALA A 72 -6.76 -11.30 -18.49
CA ALA A 72 -7.72 -10.94 -19.52
C ALA A 72 -7.25 -11.38 -20.92
N TYR A 73 -5.95 -11.29 -21.21
CA TYR A 73 -5.37 -11.76 -22.46
C TYR A 73 -5.54 -13.27 -22.64
N THR A 74 -5.32 -14.05 -21.57
CA THR A 74 -5.35 -15.51 -21.63
C THR A 74 -6.75 -16.10 -21.48
N ARG A 75 -7.61 -15.51 -20.64
CA ARG A 75 -8.92 -16.06 -20.26
C ARG A 75 -10.12 -15.21 -20.69
N GLY A 76 -9.88 -14.11 -21.40
CA GLY A 76 -10.92 -13.23 -21.91
C GLY A 76 -11.82 -12.67 -20.80
N ALA A 77 -13.11 -12.58 -21.08
CA ALA A 77 -14.11 -12.01 -20.16
C ALA A 77 -14.21 -12.73 -18.80
N SER A 78 -13.77 -13.99 -18.70
CA SER A 78 -13.78 -14.72 -17.43
C SER A 78 -12.81 -14.14 -16.38
N ALA A 79 -11.81 -13.35 -16.80
CA ALA A 79 -10.94 -12.61 -15.89
C ALA A 79 -11.70 -11.61 -14.99
N LEU A 80 -12.89 -11.16 -15.42
CA LEU A 80 -13.75 -10.27 -14.62
C LEU A 80 -14.19 -10.92 -13.31
N TRP A 81 -14.36 -12.25 -13.27
CA TRP A 81 -14.69 -12.95 -12.02
C TRP A 81 -13.55 -12.89 -11.00
N ALA A 82 -12.29 -12.94 -11.44
CA ALA A 82 -11.14 -12.78 -10.56
C ALA A 82 -11.09 -11.36 -9.97
N VAL A 83 -11.36 -10.34 -10.79
CA VAL A 83 -11.44 -8.95 -10.34
C VAL A 83 -12.60 -8.77 -9.35
N ALA A 84 -13.79 -9.26 -9.67
CA ALA A 84 -14.97 -9.16 -8.82
C ALA A 84 -14.76 -9.86 -7.47
N GLY A 85 -14.21 -11.08 -7.47
CA GLY A 85 -13.91 -11.83 -6.26
C GLY A 85 -12.87 -11.12 -5.39
N TYR A 86 -11.78 -10.65 -5.98
CA TYR A 86 -10.75 -9.87 -5.28
C TYR A 86 -11.33 -8.60 -4.66
N THR A 87 -12.08 -7.80 -5.43
CA THR A 87 -12.68 -6.55 -4.94
C THR A 87 -13.69 -6.81 -3.82
N LEU A 88 -14.48 -7.89 -3.90
CA LEU A 88 -15.42 -8.24 -2.85
C LEU A 88 -14.70 -8.62 -1.56
N VAL A 89 -13.69 -9.49 -1.62
CA VAL A 89 -12.90 -9.89 -0.44
C VAL A 89 -12.19 -8.69 0.16
N GLU A 90 -11.57 -7.85 -0.66
CA GLU A 90 -10.91 -6.61 -0.23
C GLU A 90 -11.90 -5.68 0.47
N LEU A 91 -13.09 -5.48 -0.09
CA LEU A 91 -14.14 -4.67 0.51
C LEU A 91 -14.58 -5.21 1.87
N LEU A 92 -14.77 -6.52 2.00
CA LEU A 92 -15.12 -7.16 3.26
C LEU A 92 -14.00 -7.01 4.30
N LEU A 93 -12.75 -7.23 3.92
CA LEU A 93 -11.61 -6.99 4.81
C LEU A 93 -11.56 -5.53 5.27
N PHE A 94 -11.82 -4.58 4.37
CA PHE A 94 -11.81 -3.17 4.70
C PHE A 94 -12.98 -2.74 5.59
N LEU A 95 -14.15 -3.35 5.42
CA LEU A 95 -15.32 -3.02 6.22
C LEU A 95 -15.29 -3.66 7.61
N TYR A 96 -14.83 -4.91 7.72
CA TYR A 96 -14.91 -5.68 8.96
C TYR A 96 -13.60 -5.71 9.77
N TYR A 97 -12.44 -5.81 9.11
CA TYR A 97 -11.15 -5.99 9.78
C TYR A 97 -10.41 -4.66 10.00
N ALA A 98 -10.37 -3.78 9.01
CA ALA A 98 -9.65 -2.50 9.13
C ALA A 98 -10.12 -1.62 10.32
N PRO A 99 -11.43 -1.48 10.64
CA PRO A 99 -11.86 -0.67 11.78
C PRO A 99 -11.46 -1.30 13.12
N ARG A 100 -11.51 -2.63 13.23
CA ARG A 100 -11.07 -3.36 14.42
C ARG A 100 -9.58 -3.22 14.62
N LEU A 101 -8.81 -3.42 13.55
CA LEU A 101 -7.35 -3.29 13.58
C LEU A 101 -6.93 -1.86 13.96
N ARG A 102 -7.57 -0.82 13.40
CA ARG A 102 -7.30 0.59 13.74
C ARG A 102 -7.58 0.91 15.22
N ARG A 103 -8.64 0.34 15.80
CA ARG A 103 -8.95 0.53 17.23
C ARG A 103 -7.92 -0.16 18.11
N LEU A 104 -7.61 -1.42 17.81
CA LEU A 104 -6.68 -2.21 18.63
C LEU A 104 -5.24 -1.69 18.51
N SER A 105 -4.76 -1.36 17.31
CA SER A 105 -3.44 -0.74 17.14
C SER A 105 -3.34 0.63 17.82
N GLY A 106 -4.46 1.32 18.03
CA GLY A 106 -4.54 2.55 18.84
C GLY A 106 -4.43 2.33 20.34
N ALA A 107 -4.99 1.24 20.85
CA ALA A 107 -4.89 0.91 22.27
C ALA A 107 -3.45 0.52 22.68
N TYR A 108 -2.74 -0.16 21.78
CA TYR A 108 -1.38 -0.66 22.02
C TYR A 108 -0.26 0.26 21.48
N ASP A 109 -0.62 1.42 20.95
CA ASP A 109 0.25 2.34 20.21
C ASP A 109 1.24 1.69 19.21
N CYS A 110 0.80 0.61 18.56
CA CYS A 110 1.62 -0.12 17.60
C CYS A 110 1.56 0.52 16.22
N ILE A 111 2.73 0.64 15.59
CA ILE A 111 2.89 1.20 14.23
C ILE A 111 2.92 0.08 13.18
N THR A 112 3.43 -1.10 13.52
CA THR A 112 3.56 -2.24 12.59
C THR A 112 2.64 -3.41 12.97
N LEU A 113 2.31 -4.26 11.99
CA LEU A 113 1.56 -5.50 12.22
C LEU A 113 2.32 -6.48 13.14
N PRO A 114 3.63 -6.75 12.93
CA PRO A 114 4.39 -7.60 13.84
C PRO A 114 4.38 -7.12 15.28
N ASP A 115 4.52 -5.81 15.51
CA ASP A 115 4.45 -5.25 16.87
C ASP A 115 3.04 -5.39 17.45
N PHE A 116 2.00 -5.16 16.63
CA PHE A 116 0.61 -5.37 17.05
C PHE A 116 0.36 -6.81 17.51
N PHE A 117 0.87 -7.80 16.77
CA PHE A 117 0.72 -9.20 17.14
C PHE A 117 1.57 -9.59 18.35
N ALA A 118 2.80 -9.08 18.44
CA ALA A 118 3.67 -9.31 19.59
C ALA A 118 3.04 -8.78 20.89
N GLU A 119 2.47 -7.57 20.85
CA GLU A 119 1.81 -6.95 22.01
C GLU A 119 0.48 -7.64 22.34
N ARG A 120 -0.33 -7.96 21.32
CA ARG A 120 -1.63 -8.63 21.51
C ARG A 120 -1.49 -10.03 22.10
N PHE A 121 -0.47 -10.78 21.72
CA PHE A 121 -0.25 -12.15 22.17
C PHE A 121 0.74 -12.26 23.34
N GLY A 122 1.30 -11.14 23.80
CA GLY A 122 2.26 -11.10 24.90
C GLY A 122 3.51 -11.91 24.58
N ASP A 123 4.32 -11.44 23.64
CA ASP A 123 5.58 -12.06 23.20
C ASP A 123 6.82 -11.44 23.89
N PRO A 124 7.15 -11.80 25.15
CA PRO A 124 8.26 -11.20 25.89
C PRO A 124 9.63 -11.55 25.30
N LYS A 125 9.72 -12.61 24.48
CA LYS A 125 10.98 -13.08 23.88
C LYS A 125 11.15 -12.64 22.43
N GLY A 126 10.12 -12.06 21.81
CA GLY A 126 10.17 -11.54 20.44
C GLY A 126 10.19 -12.61 19.34
N TYR A 127 9.88 -13.88 19.65
CA TYR A 127 9.91 -14.97 18.68
C TYR A 127 8.81 -14.83 17.62
N LEU A 128 7.60 -14.46 18.04
CA LEU A 128 6.47 -14.24 17.14
C LEU A 128 6.77 -13.03 16.24
N ARG A 129 7.30 -11.95 16.82
CA ARG A 129 7.71 -10.76 16.06
C ARG A 129 8.78 -11.12 15.02
N GLY A 130 9.83 -11.84 15.43
CA GLY A 130 10.93 -12.23 14.55
C GLY A 130 10.45 -13.13 13.39
N MET A 131 9.59 -14.10 13.68
CA MET A 131 9.01 -14.97 12.65
C MET A 131 8.17 -14.18 11.64
N LEU A 132 7.32 -13.26 12.10
CA LEU A 132 6.49 -12.43 11.21
C LEU A 132 7.35 -11.53 10.32
N VAL A 133 8.38 -10.88 10.89
CA VAL A 133 9.32 -10.06 10.12
C VAL A 133 10.04 -10.89 9.06
N LEU A 134 10.48 -12.10 9.40
CA LEU A 134 11.18 -12.99 8.47
C LEU A 134 10.27 -13.43 7.31
N ILE A 135 9.02 -13.79 7.59
CA ILE A 135 8.03 -14.14 6.57
C ILE A 135 7.77 -12.94 5.65
N ILE A 136 7.51 -11.76 6.21
CA ILE A 136 7.27 -10.53 5.43
C ILE A 136 8.48 -10.22 4.54
N LEU A 137 9.69 -10.31 5.09
CA LEU A 137 10.92 -10.02 4.37
C LEU A 137 11.14 -11.01 3.23
N PHE A 138 10.92 -12.30 3.46
CA PHE A 138 11.01 -13.32 2.41
C PHE A 138 10.07 -13.03 1.23
N PHE A 139 8.79 -12.73 1.51
CA PHE A 139 7.83 -12.39 0.45
C PHE A 139 8.13 -11.05 -0.23
N MET A 140 8.60 -10.05 0.53
CA MET A 140 8.96 -8.74 -0.04
C MET A 140 10.18 -8.81 -0.94
N VAL A 141 11.18 -9.64 -0.60
CA VAL A 141 12.32 -9.89 -1.48
C VAL A 141 11.84 -10.48 -2.80
N GLY A 142 10.97 -11.49 -2.76
CA GLY A 142 10.36 -12.06 -3.96
C GLY A 142 9.62 -11.01 -4.79
N TYR A 143 8.80 -10.18 -4.14
CA TYR A 143 8.05 -9.10 -4.80
C TYR A 143 8.93 -8.04 -5.46
N VAL A 144 10.05 -7.65 -4.84
CA VAL A 144 10.98 -6.66 -5.40
C VAL A 144 11.86 -7.25 -6.50
N SER A 145 12.16 -8.55 -6.44
CA SER A 145 13.02 -9.23 -7.42
C SER A 145 12.32 -9.67 -8.71
N ALA A 146 10.98 -9.71 -8.70
CA ALA A 146 10.14 -10.12 -9.82
C ALA A 146 9.76 -8.93 -10.72
#